data_AF-A7SBS5-F1
#
_entry.id   AF-A7SBS5-F1
#
_cell.length_a   1.000
_cell.length_b   1.000
_cell.length_c   1.000
_cell.angle_alpha   90.00
_cell.angle_beta   90.00
_cell.angle_gamma   90.00
#
_symmetry.space_group_name_H-M   'P 1'
#
loop_
_entity.id
_entity.type
_entity.pdbx_description
1 polymer ?
#
loop_
_entity_poly.entity_id
_entity_poly.type
_entity_poly.pdbx_seq_one_letter_code
_entity_poly.pdbx_strand_id
1 'polypeptide(L)' 'SKAEIESAVNQIKNNKSPGSDNILNEVLKLNKDILLNPLCVLFNKILQSGNSPLSWSHGLLVPVQKL' A
#
# COMPACT_ATOMS: atom_id res chain seq x y z
N SER A 1 5.60 -13.69 1.20
CA SER A 1 6.92 -13.81 1.86
C SER A 1 7.54 -12.42 2.02
N LYS A 2 8.50 -12.23 2.93
CA LYS A 2 9.15 -10.93 3.15
C LYS A 2 9.80 -10.35 1.89
N ALA A 3 10.46 -11.20 1.08
CA ALA A 3 11.09 -10.80 -0.18
C ALA A 3 10.07 -10.32 -1.24
N GLU A 4 8.88 -10.95 -1.31
CA GLU A 4 7.81 -10.49 -2.21
C GLU A 4 7.32 -9.10 -1.81
N ILE A 5 7.13 -8.86 -0.51
CA ILE A 5 6.73 -7.53 -0.01
C ILE A 5 7.80 -6.49 -0.31
N GLU A 6 9.09 -6.82 -0.10
CA GLU A 6 10.18 -5.90 -0.41
C GLU A 6 10.21 -5.54 -1.90
N SER A 7 10.10 -6.54 -2.78
CA SER A 7 10.04 -6.34 -4.23
C SER A 7 8.86 -5.45 -4.63
N ALA A 8 7.67 -5.70 -4.05
CA ALA A 8 6.49 -4.89 -4.31
C ALA A 8 6.67 -3.43 -3.87
N VAL A 9 7.21 -3.18 -2.66
CA VAL A 9 7.48 -1.82 -2.16
C VAL A 9 8.51 -1.09 -3.03
N ASN A 10 9.49 -1.79 -3.59
CA ASN A 10 10.45 -1.16 -4.49
C ASN A 10 9.83 -0.78 -5.86
N GLN A 11 8.78 -1.49 -6.30
CA GLN A 11 8.14 -1.29 -7.60
C GLN A 11 7.09 -0.15 -7.62
N ILE A 12 6.54 0.27 -6.48
CA ILE A 12 5.55 1.36 -6.47
C ILE A 12 6.17 2.68 -6.97
N LYS A 13 5.40 3.50 -7.68
CA LYS A 13 5.92 4.75 -8.30
C LYS A 13 5.82 5.93 -7.34
N ASN A 14 6.82 6.81 -7.37
CA ASN A 14 6.80 8.07 -6.63
C ASN A 14 5.85 9.09 -7.30
N ASN A 15 5.51 10.15 -6.57
CA ASN A 15 4.63 11.25 -6.98
C ASN A 15 3.26 10.77 -7.45
N LYS A 16 2.76 9.70 -6.84
CA LYS A 16 1.39 9.23 -7.04
C LYS A 16 0.52 9.74 -5.90
N SER A 17 -0.75 10.01 -6.23
CA SER A 17 -1.74 10.36 -5.22
C SER A 17 -1.85 9.24 -4.19
N PRO A 18 -1.93 9.57 -2.88
CA PRO A 18 -2.15 8.56 -1.87
C PRO A 18 -3.56 7.95 -2.00
N GLY A 19 -3.76 6.82 -1.33
CA GLY A 19 -5.09 6.23 -1.17
C GLY A 19 -5.96 7.01 -0.19
N SER A 20 -7.10 6.43 0.19
CA SER A 20 -8.00 6.99 1.21
C SER A 20 -7.38 7.06 2.61
N ASP A 21 -6.26 6.39 2.83
CA ASP A 21 -5.45 6.43 4.06
C ASP A 21 -4.48 7.62 4.12
N ASN A 22 -4.35 8.39 3.04
CA ASN A 22 -3.39 9.48 2.87
C ASN A 22 -1.92 9.05 3.02
N ILE A 23 -1.59 7.76 2.87
CA ILE A 23 -0.22 7.27 2.94
C ILE A 23 0.43 7.40 1.57
N LEU A 24 1.52 8.16 1.50
CA LEU A 24 2.31 8.31 0.28
C LEU A 24 3.20 7.08 0.03
N ASN A 25 3.42 6.76 -1.24
CA ASN A 25 4.32 5.68 -1.64
C ASN A 25 5.75 5.89 -1.13
N GLU A 26 6.20 7.14 -1.03
CA GLU A 26 7.49 7.54 -0.49
C GLU A 26 7.63 7.14 0.98
N VAL A 27 6.55 7.27 1.77
CA VAL A 27 6.55 6.87 3.18
C VAL A 27 6.76 5.37 3.31
N LEU A 28 6.13 4.58 2.44
CA LEU A 28 6.31 3.13 2.42
C LEU A 28 7.74 2.73 2.04
N LYS A 29 8.34 3.42 1.05
CA LYS A 29 9.71 3.17 0.62
C LYS A 29 10.75 3.57 1.67
N LEU A 30 10.61 4.75 2.26
CA LEU A 30 11.53 5.28 3.27
C LEU A 30 11.54 4.42 4.54
N ASN A 31 10.38 3.88 4.91
CA ASN A 31 10.22 3.10 6.13
C ASN A 31 10.19 1.59 5.88
N LYS A 32 10.64 1.12 4.70
CA LYS A 32 10.48 -0.28 4.28
C LYS A 32 11.04 -1.28 5.29
N ASP A 33 12.18 -0.98 5.93
CA ASP A 33 12.85 -1.91 6.85
C ASP A 33 12.03 -2.15 8.12
N ILE A 34 11.29 -1.13 8.56
CA ILE A 34 10.39 -1.19 9.72
C ILE A 34 9.05 -1.82 9.32
N LEU A 35 8.55 -1.48 8.13
CA LEU A 35 7.23 -1.90 7.65
C LEU A 35 7.20 -3.32 7.08
N LEU A 36 8.35 -3.88 6.70
CA LEU A 36 8.42 -5.20 6.05
C LEU A 36 7.76 -6.30 6.88
N ASN A 37 8.07 -6.33 8.18
CA ASN A 37 7.56 -7.35 9.08
C ASN A 37 6.05 -7.24 9.33
N PRO A 38 5.49 -6.08 9.74
CA PRO A 38 4.04 -5.94 9.92
C PRO A 38 3.27 -6.12 8.60
N LEU A 39 3.78 -5.64 7.47
CA LEU A 39 3.14 -5.85 6.17
C LEU A 39 3.09 -7.34 5.81
N CYS A 40 4.19 -8.08 5.99
CA CYS A 40 4.20 -9.52 5.71
C CYS A 40 3.18 -10.27 6.58
N VAL A 41 3.05 -9.93 7.87
CA VAL A 41 2.06 -10.53 8.76
C VAL A 41 0.64 -10.18 8.30
N LEU A 42 0.39 -8.92 7.95
CA LEU A 42 -0.91 -8.45 7.49
C LEU A 42 -1.35 -9.17 6.22
N PHE A 43 -0.50 -9.18 5.18
CA PHE A 43 -0.84 -9.82 3.91
C PHE A 43 -1.03 -11.33 4.06
N ASN A 44 -0.20 -12.01 4.85
CA ASN A 44 -0.38 -13.43 5.13
C ASN A 44 -1.72 -13.71 5.82
N LYS A 45 -2.13 -12.88 6.79
CA LYS A 45 -3.45 -12.99 7.44
C LYS A 45 -4.61 -12.78 6.47
N ILE A 46 -4.50 -11.79 5.58
CA ILE A 46 -5.51 -11.53 4.56
C ILE A 46 -5.64 -12.75 3.62
N LEU A 47 -4.51 -13.29 3.14
CA LEU A 47 -4.49 -14.46 2.26
C LEU A 47 -5.04 -15.72 2.94
N GLN A 48 -4.69 -15.96 4.21
CA GLN A 48 -5.16 -17.12 4.96
C GLN A 48 -6.66 -17.04 5.30
N SER A 49 -7.14 -15.85 5.64
CA SER A 49 -8.55 -15.64 6.01
C SER A 49 -9.47 -15.48 4.81
N GLY A 50 -8.94 -15.15 3.63
CA GLY A 50 -9.71 -14.78 2.45
C GLY A 50 -10.42 -13.42 2.58
N ASN A 51 -10.23 -12.70 3.69
CA ASN A 51 -10.92 -11.44 3.97
C ASN A 51 -10.00 -10.26 3.72
N SER A 52 -10.26 -9.52 2.65
CA SER A 52 -9.60 -8.23 2.39
C SER A 52 -10.32 -7.08 3.12
N PRO A 53 -9.61 -5.98 3.45
CA PRO A 53 -10.25 -4.78 3.95
C PRO A 53 -11.31 -4.24 2.97
N LEU A 54 -12.49 -3.91 3.48
CA LEU A 54 -13.57 -3.27 2.69
C LEU A 54 -13.11 -1.99 1.98
N SER A 55 -12.19 -1.25 2.61
CA SER A 55 -11.62 -0.03 2.04
C SER A 55 -10.90 -0.23 0.71
N TRP A 56 -10.38 -1.44 0.42
CA TRP A 56 -9.74 -1.74 -0.86
C TRP A 56 -10.72 -1.80 -2.03
N SER A 57 -12.01 -1.99 -1.75
CA SER A 57 -13.08 -1.94 -2.74
C SER A 57 -13.57 -0.52 -3.03
N HIS A 58 -13.09 0.49 -2.27
CA HIS A 58 -13.48 1.88 -2.46
C HIS A 58 -12.45 2.62 -3.34
N GLY A 59 -12.93 3.31 -4.38
CA GLY A 59 -12.14 4.23 -5.18
C GLY A 59 -12.29 5.68 -4.70
N LEU A 60 -11.20 6.41 -4.56
CA LEU A 60 -11.23 7.85 -4.29
C LEU A 60 -11.22 8.63 -5.61
N LEU A 61 -12.30 9.36 -5.89
CA LEU A 61 -12.42 10.22 -7.06
C LEU A 61 -12.15 11.67 -6.67
N VAL A 62 -11.05 12.25 -7.19
CA VAL A 62 -10.71 13.65 -6.98
C VAL A 62 -10.79 14.40 -8.32
N PRO A 63 -11.74 15.34 -8.48
CA PRO A 63 -11.80 16.18 -9.67
C PRO A 63 -10.55 17.06 -9.76
N VAL A 64 -9.85 17.01 -10.90
CA VAL A 64 -8.72 17.89 -11.20
C VAL A 64 -9.18 18.91 -12.23
N GLN A 65 -9.36 20.15 -11.79
CA GLN A 65 -9.66 21.26 -12.70
C GLN A 65 -8.38 21.68 -13.41
N LYS A 66 -8.37 21.59 -14.75
CA LYS A 66 -7.30 22.18 -15.55
C LYS A 66 -7.50 23.71 -15.52
N LEU A 67 -6.43 24.42 -15.16
CA LEU A 67 -6.34 25.87 -15.31
C LEU A 67 -6.17 26.24 -16.79
#